data_AF-A0A3S1Q1Z3-F1
#
_entry.id   AF-A0A3S1Q1Z3-F1
#
_cell.length_a   1.000
_cell.length_b   1.000
_cell.length_c   1.000
_cell.angle_alpha   90.00
_cell.angle_beta   90.00
_cell.angle_gamma   90.00
#
_symmetry.space_group_name_H-M   'P 1'
#
loop_
_entity.id
_entity.type
_entity.pdbx_description
1 polymer ?
#
loop_
_entity_poly.entity_id
_entity_poly.type
_entity_poly.pdbx_seq_one_letter_code
_entity_poly.pdbx_strand_id
1 'polypeptide(L)' 'VWGTYEHRLTRTQAGWKVDGFTFRMTHERGNAWVKTTPGR' A
#
# COMPACT_ATOMS: atom_id res chain seq x y z
N VAL A 1 9.59 -6.14 0.45
CA VAL A 1 8.46 -5.76 1.31
C VAL A 1 7.27 -6.60 0.90
N TRP A 2 6.49 -7.12 1.84
CA TRP A 2 5.24 -7.83 1.54
C TRP A 2 4.12 -7.33 2.45
N GLY A 3 2.91 -7.26 1.90
CA GLY A 3 1.75 -6.69 2.55
C GLY A 3 0.50 -6.97 1.73
N THR A 4 -0.66 -6.56 2.24
CA THR A 4 -1.93 -6.68 1.55
C THR A 4 -2.28 -5.38 0.84
N TYR A 5 -2.84 -5.50 -0.36
CA TYR A 5 -3.48 -4.37 -1.03
C TYR A 5 -4.97 -4.39 -0.71
N GLU A 6 -5.47 -3.28 -0.21
CA GLU A 6 -6.90 -3.04 -0.05
C GLU A 6 -7.35 -2.09 -1.16
N HIS A 7 -8.26 -2.56 -2.01
CA HIS A 7 -8.93 -1.75 -3.01
C HIS A 7 -10.37 -1.53 -2.57
N ARG A 8 -10.78 -0.26 -2.50
CA ARG A 8 -12.18 0.10 -2.36
C ARG A 8 -12.76 0.37 -3.73
N LEU A 9 -13.86 -0.32 -4.02
CA LEU A 9 -14.58 -0.23 -5.27
C LEU A 9 -15.96 0.37 -4.98
N THR A 10 -16.33 1.38 -5.76
CA THR A 10 -17.65 1.98 -5.75
C THR A 10 -18.36 1.65 -7.06
N ARG A 11 -19.66 1.31 -6.97
CA ARG A 11 -20.50 1.03 -8.14
C ARG A 11 -20.98 2.35 -8.75
N THR A 12 -20.79 2.52 -10.05
CA THR A 12 -21.27 3.65 -10.83
C THR A 12 -22.18 3.17 -11.97
N GLN A 13 -22.89 4.09 -12.62
CA GLN A 13 -23.70 3.75 -13.81
C GLN A 13 -22.87 3.15 -14.95
N ALA A 14 -21.59 3.51 -15.07
CA ALA A 14 -20.69 2.98 -16.10
C ALA A 14 -19.98 1.67 -15.69
N GLY A 15 -20.14 1.24 -14.43
CA GLY A 15 -19.48 0.04 -13.92
C GLY A 15 -18.77 0.25 -12.57
N TRP A 16 -17.86 -0.65 -12.23
CA TRP A 16 -17.06 -0.55 -11.01
C TRP A 16 -15.90 0.43 -11.20
N LYS A 17 -15.67 1.30 -10.21
CA LYS A 17 -14.53 2.21 -10.16
C LYS A 17 -13.79 2.03 -8.84
N VAL A 18 -12.46 2.08 -8.88
CA VAL A 18 -11.65 2.17 -7.65
C VAL A 18 -11.73 3.59 -7.11
N ASP A 19 -12.23 3.75 -5.90
CA ASP A 19 -12.30 5.04 -5.19
C ASP A 19 -11.27 5.14 -4.05
N GLY A 20 -10.63 4.02 -3.69
CA GLY A 20 -9.59 3.98 -2.67
C GLY A 20 -8.60 2.85 -2.91
N PHE A 21 -7.33 3.14 -2.64
CA PHE A 21 -6.24 2.17 -2.69
C PHE A 21 -5.36 2.37 -1.47
N THR A 22 -5.20 1.33 -0.67
CA THR A 22 -4.32 1.34 0.49
C THR A 22 -3.42 0.11 0.46
N PHE A 23 -2.11 0.32 0.47
CA PHE A 23 -1.18 -0.76 0.72
C PHE A 23 -0.93 -0.88 2.22
N ARG A 24 -1.30 -2.00 2.80
CA ARG A 24 -1.04 -2.32 4.20
C ARG A 24 0.15 -3.26 4.27
N MET A 25 1.29 -2.69 4.63
CA MET A 25 2.54 -3.41 4.78
C MET A 25 2.48 -4.32 6.01
N THR A 26 2.61 -5.64 5.81
CA THR A 26 2.51 -6.62 6.91
C THR A 26 3.89 -7.05 7.39
N HIS A 27 4.88 -7.11 6.50
CA HIS A 27 6.24 -7.39 6.90
C HIS A 27 7.26 -6.84 5.90
N GLU A 28 8.31 -6.28 6.47
CA GLU A 28 9.40 -5.67 5.73
C GLU A 28 10.56 -6.65 5.62
N ARG A 29 11.05 -6.91 4.40
CA ARG A 29 12.40 -7.50 4.25
C ARG A 29 13.41 -6.36 4.33
N GLY A 30 14.33 -6.45 5.28
CA GLY A 30 15.44 -5.51 5.49
C GLY A 30 15.56 -5.05 6.94
N ASN A 31 16.75 -4.58 7.33
CA ASN A 31 16.97 -3.94 8.61
C ASN A 31 16.37 -2.52 8.58
N ALA A 32 15.46 -2.21 9.52
CA ALA A 32 14.81 -0.90 9.62
C ALA A 32 15.82 0.26 9.66
N TRP A 33 17.00 0.01 10.24
CA TRP A 33 18.08 1.00 10.42
C TRP A 33 18.67 1.50 9.09
N VAL A 34 18.67 0.69 8.03
CA VAL A 34 19.26 1.06 6.72
C VAL A 34 18.37 2.05 5.96
N LYS A 35 17.06 2.07 6.22
CA LYS A 35 16.10 2.91 5.47
C LYS A 35 15.76 4.23 6.15
N THR A 36 15.92 4.31 7.47
CA THR A 36 15.64 5.52 8.26
C THR A 36 16.89 6.34 8.57
N THR A 37 18.07 5.89 8.14
CA THR A 37 19.28 6.72 8.23
C THR A 37 19.13 7.91 7.29
N PRO A 38 19.11 9.16 7.79
CA PRO A 38 19.16 10.34 6.93
C PRO A 38 20.45 10.25 6.12
N GLY A 39 20.34 10.28 4.79
CA GLY A 39 21.51 10.37 3.92
C GLY A 39 22.27 11.63 4.32
N ARG A 40 23.51 11.44 4.78
CA ARG A 40 24.43 12.55 5.03
C ARG A 40 25.11 12.97 3.73
#